data_AF-A0AA38G5F2-F1
#
_entry.id   AF-A0AA38G5F2-F1
#
_cell.length_a   1.000
_cell.length_b   1.000
_cell.length_c   1.000
_cell.angle_alpha   90.00
_cell.angle_beta   90.00
_cell.angle_gamma   90.00
#
_symmetry.space_group_name_H-M   'P 1'
#
loop_
_entity.id
_entity.type
_entity.pdbx_description
1 polymer ?
#
loop_
_entity_poly.entity_id
_entity_poly.type
_entity_poly.pdbx_seq_one_letter_code
_entity_poly.pdbx_strand_id
1 'polypeptide(L)'
;LKEPEHDRKKMKNIKHTGNISLDDVIEIVKVMKPRSMEKHLAGTVKDILGTCVSVRHTVNGKDPKDLQSEIDEGEVKIPED
;
A
#
# COMPACT_ATOMS: atom_id res chain seq x y z
N LEU A 1 -3.95 -0.02 -12.27
CA LEU A 1 -4.27 -1.45 -12.10
C LEU A 1 -4.69 -2.00 -13.46
N LYS A 2 -4.12 -3.12 -13.91
CA LYS A 2 -4.41 -3.72 -15.23
C LYS A 2 -5.60 -4.69 -15.13
N GLU A 3 -6.74 -4.21 -14.66
CA GLU A 3 -7.96 -5.02 -14.61
C GLU A 3 -8.84 -4.73 -15.84
N PRO A 4 -9.59 -5.74 -16.33
CA PRO A 4 -10.47 -5.58 -17.48
C PRO A 4 -11.59 -4.56 -17.21
N GLU A 5 -12.07 -3.91 -18.27
CA GLU A 5 -13.11 -2.89 -18.18
C GLU A 5 -14.42 -3.48 -17.63
N HIS A 6 -14.98 -2.83 -16.61
CA HIS A 6 -16.11 -3.38 -15.88
C HIS A 6 -17.46 -2.75 -16.27
N ASP A 7 -18.42 -3.60 -16.64
CA ASP A 7 -19.82 -3.24 -16.87
C ASP A 7 -20.56 -2.98 -15.55
N ARG A 8 -20.62 -1.69 -15.17
CA ARG A 8 -21.23 -1.20 -13.93
C ARG A 8 -22.69 -1.65 -13.69
N LYS A 9 -23.41 -2.14 -14.71
CA LYS A 9 -24.81 -2.57 -14.59
C LYS A 9 -24.98 -4.05 -14.18
N LYS A 10 -24.01 -4.92 -14.46
CA LYS A 10 -24.17 -6.38 -14.31
C LYS A 10 -23.60 -6.95 -13.01
N MET A 11 -22.47 -6.44 -12.57
CA MET A 11 -21.85 -6.85 -11.31
C MET A 11 -21.70 -5.64 -10.40
N LYS A 12 -21.98 -5.84 -9.11
CA LYS A 12 -21.70 -4.87 -8.05
C LYS A 12 -20.66 -5.48 -7.12
N ASN A 13 -19.82 -4.62 -6.53
CA ASN A 13 -18.84 -5.01 -5.50
C ASN A 13 -17.78 -6.03 -5.98
N ILE A 14 -17.13 -5.77 -7.12
CA ILE A 14 -15.98 -6.58 -7.54
C ILE A 14 -14.87 -6.47 -6.48
N LYS A 15 -14.40 -7.64 -6.05
CA LYS A 15 -13.26 -7.75 -5.16
C LYS A 15 -12.00 -7.54 -5.99
N HIS A 16 -11.27 -6.47 -5.68
CA HIS A 16 -10.00 -6.17 -6.31
C HIS A 16 -8.92 -6.85 -5.48
N THR A 17 -8.53 -8.06 -5.86
CA THR A 17 -7.43 -8.79 -5.24
C THR A 17 -6.21 -8.67 -6.13
N GLY A 18 -5.29 -7.79 -5.76
CA GLY A 18 -4.00 -7.64 -6.41
C GLY A 18 -2.87 -7.70 -5.39
N ASN A 19 -1.69 -8.02 -5.90
CA ASN A 19 -0.45 -8.00 -5.13
C ASN A 19 0.47 -6.92 -5.70
N ILE A 20 1.04 -6.09 -4.83
CA ILE A 20 2.06 -5.09 -5.19
C ILE A 20 3.38 -5.42 -4.50
N SER A 21 4.50 -4.97 -5.06
CA SER A 21 5.79 -5.15 -4.41
C SER A 21 6.05 -4.05 -3.38
N LEU A 22 6.88 -4.33 -2.38
CA LEU A 22 7.34 -3.29 -1.43
C LEU A 22 8.14 -2.18 -2.13
N ASP A 23 8.82 -2.51 -3.23
CA ASP A 23 9.60 -1.53 -4.01
C ASP A 23 8.67 -0.50 -4.67
N ASP A 24 7.58 -0.97 -5.29
CA ASP A 24 6.53 -0.10 -5.84
C ASP A 24 5.94 0.81 -4.76
N VAL A 25 5.74 0.29 -3.54
CA VAL A 25 5.25 1.09 -2.41
C VAL A 25 6.26 2.19 -2.08
N ILE A 26 7.56 1.89 -2.03
CA ILE A 26 8.61 2.89 -1.75
C ILE A 26 8.67 3.96 -2.85
N GLU A 27 8.52 3.58 -4.12
CA GLU A 27 8.46 4.56 -5.21
C GLU A 27 7.25 5.50 -5.09
N ILE A 28 6.06 4.95 -4.78
CA ILE A 28 4.85 5.73 -4.54
C ILE A 28 5.04 6.68 -3.36
N VAL A 29 5.68 6.20 -2.29
CA VAL A 29 6.00 6.99 -1.09
C VAL A 29 6.87 8.19 -1.45
N LYS A 30 7.92 8.01 -2.27
CA LYS A 30 8.78 9.12 -2.71
C LYS A 30 8.02 10.19 -3.47
N VAL A 31 7.06 9.79 -4.32
CA VAL A 31 6.19 10.73 -5.05
C VAL A 31 5.17 11.41 -4.11
N MET A 32 4.68 10.69 -3.09
CA MET A 32 3.68 11.21 -2.14
C MET A 32 4.30 11.99 -0.98
N LYS A 33 5.58 11.83 -0.67
CA LYS A 33 6.27 12.50 0.44
C LYS A 33 6.07 14.02 0.47
N PRO A 34 6.18 14.79 -0.64
CA PRO A 34 5.92 16.23 -0.60
C PRO A 34 4.46 16.62 -0.34
N ARG A 35 3.51 15.70 -0.52
CA ARG A 35 2.08 15.90 -0.23
C ARG A 35 1.69 15.39 1.15
N SER A 36 2.46 14.46 1.70
CA SER A 36 2.24 13.87 3.01
C SER A 36 2.69 14.84 4.10
N MET A 37 1.93 14.90 5.20
CA MET A 37 2.24 15.74 6.36
C MET A 37 3.12 15.02 7.40
N GLU A 38 3.55 13.80 7.09
CA GLU A 38 4.37 12.95 7.95
C GLU A 38 5.82 13.42 8.00
N LYS A 39 6.40 13.46 9.20
CA LYS A 39 7.80 13.85 9.40
C LYS A 39 8.73 12.78 8.84
N HIS A 40 8.47 11.52 9.14
CA HIS A 40 9.32 10.39 8.74
C HIS A 40 8.74 9.68 7.51
N LEU A 41 9.61 9.07 6.69
CA LEU A 41 9.16 8.30 5.53
C LEU A 41 8.32 7.08 5.96
N ALA A 42 8.67 6.48 7.11
CA ALA A 42 7.95 5.36 7.70
C ALA A 42 6.47 5.67 7.97
N GLY A 43 6.13 6.89 8.36
CA GLY A 43 4.74 7.31 8.53
C GLY A 43 3.98 7.33 7.21
N THR A 44 4.59 7.88 6.16
CA THR A 44 3.99 7.89 4.80
C THR A 44 3.85 6.47 4.23
N VAL A 45 4.78 5.57 4.50
CA VAL A 45 4.68 4.14 4.12
C VAL A 45 3.48 3.49 4.79
N LYS A 46 3.27 3.70 6.10
CA LYS A 46 2.11 3.15 6.82
C LYS A 46 0.79 3.65 6.27
N ASP A 47 0.71 4.92 5.89
CA ASP A 47 -0.50 5.51 5.30
C ASP A 47 -0.85 4.86 3.95
N ILE A 48 0.15 4.65 3.10
CA ILE A 48 -0.01 3.93 1.82
C ILE A 48 -0.40 2.46 2.04
N LEU A 49 0.22 1.79 3.03
CA LEU A 49 -0.19 0.44 3.42
C LEU A 49 -1.64 0.40 3.95
N GLY A 50 -2.09 1.44 4.67
CA GLY A 50 -3.47 1.56 5.14
C GLY A 50 -4.48 1.64 3.99
N THR A 51 -4.09 2.29 2.89
CA THR A 51 -4.88 2.29 1.65
C THR A 51 -4.98 0.88 1.06
N CYS A 52 -3.89 0.10 1.10
CA CYS A 52 -3.87 -1.28 0.59
C CYS A 52 -4.84 -2.20 1.39
N VAL A 53 -4.96 -2.00 2.71
CA VAL A 53 -5.94 -2.70 3.56
C VAL A 53 -7.37 -2.44 3.06
N SER A 54 -7.71 -1.17 2.82
CA SER A 54 -9.07 -0.75 2.40
C SER A 54 -9.46 -1.31 1.04
N VAL A 55 -8.50 -1.39 0.11
CA VAL A 55 -8.69 -1.96 -1.24
C VAL A 55 -8.66 -3.50 -1.24
N ARG A 56 -8.14 -4.12 -0.17
CA ARG A 56 -7.87 -5.57 -0.05
C ARG A 56 -6.78 -6.07 -1.01
N HIS A 57 -5.68 -5.35 -1.07
CA HIS A 57 -4.48 -5.78 -1.78
C HIS A 57 -3.43 -6.32 -0.81
N THR A 58 -2.68 -7.34 -1.25
CA THR A 58 -1.51 -7.84 -0.53
C THR A 58 -0.25 -7.09 -0.98
N VAL A 59 0.74 -7.05 -0.10
CA VAL A 59 2.04 -6.44 -0.41
C VAL A 59 3.12 -7.50 -0.18
N ASN A 60 3.90 -7.83 -1.20
CA ASN A 60 4.83 -8.97 -1.17
C ASN A 60 4.19 -10.29 -0.68
N GLY A 61 2.90 -10.49 -0.95
CA GLY A 61 2.15 -11.66 -0.49
C GLY A 61 1.81 -11.68 1.00
N LYS A 62 2.14 -10.62 1.75
CA LYS A 62 1.73 -10.43 3.16
C LYS A 62 0.52 -9.50 3.25
N ASP A 63 -0.19 -9.58 4.38
CA ASP A 63 -1.22 -8.61 4.70
C ASP A 63 -0.57 -7.26 5.02
N PRO A 64 -1.06 -6.14 4.45
CA PRO A 64 -0.52 -4.82 4.72
C PRO A 64 -0.61 -4.43 6.21
N LYS A 65 -1.53 -5.01 6.98
CA LYS A 65 -1.66 -4.77 8.42
C LYS A 65 -0.54 -5.43 9.23
N ASP A 66 -0.11 -6.61 8.81
CA ASP A 66 1.03 -7.30 9.41
C ASP A 66 2.32 -6.52 9.11
N LEU A 67 2.49 -6.07 7.86
CA LEU A 67 3.63 -5.22 7.46
C LEU A 67 3.69 -3.89 8.23
N GLN A 68 2.55 -3.26 8.52
CA GLN A 68 2.54 -2.06 9.38
C GLN A 68 3.11 -2.36 10.76
N SER A 69 2.76 -3.52 11.34
CA SER A 69 3.24 -3.95 12.65
C SER A 69 4.74 -4.28 12.61
N GLU A 70 5.21 -4.98 11.57
CA GLU A 70 6.64 -5.26 11.34
C GLU A 70 7.47 -3.95 11.19
N ILE A 71 6.87 -2.89 10.64
CA ILE A 71 7.51 -1.56 10.55
C ILE A 71 7.53 -0.86 11.92
N ASP A 72 6.47 -0.98 12.73
CA ASP A 72 6.43 -0.48 14.11
C ASP A 72 7.46 -1.18 15.01
N GLU A 73 7.67 -2.47 14.79
CA GLU A 73 8.67 -3.29 15.50
C GLU A 73 10.10 -3.08 14.98
N GLY A 74 10.25 -2.42 13.81
CA GLY A 74 11.55 -2.13 13.20
C GLY A 74 12.18 -3.31 12.46
N GLU A 75 11.42 -4.38 12.21
CA GLU A 75 11.87 -5.55 11.44
C GLU A 75 12.04 -5.20 9.95
N VAL A 76 11.15 -4.35 9.41
CA VAL A 76 11.23 -3.86 8.03
C VAL A 76 12.01 -2.55 7.99
N LYS A 77 13.23 -2.61 7.44
CA LYS A 77 14.07 -1.43 7.24
C LYS A 77 13.51 -0.57 6.11
N ILE A 78 12.96 0.58 6.47
CA ILE A 78 12.57 1.63 5.51
C ILE A 78 13.77 2.58 5.35
N PRO A 79 14.17 2.91 4.11
CA PRO A 79 15.22 3.90 3.89
C PRO A 79 14.82 5.27 4.47
N GLU A 80 15.77 5.94 5.12
CA GLU A 80 15.57 7.28 5.68
C GLU A 80 15.84 8.37 4.62
N ASP A 81 15.20 8.33 3.45
CA ASP A 81 15.24 9.42 2.45
C ASP A 81 14.03 9.39 1.48
#